data_AF-A0A2T5G1F1-F1
#
_entry.id   AF-A0A2T5G1F1-F1
#
_cell.length_a   1.000
_cell.length_b   1.000
_cell.length_c   1.000
_cell.angle_alpha   90.00
_cell.angle_beta   90.00
_cell.angle_gamma   90.00
#
_symmetry.space_group_name_H-M   'P 1'
#
loop_
_entity.id
_entity.type
_entity.pdbx_description
1 polymer ?
#
loop_
_entity_poly.entity_id
_entity_poly.type
_entity_poly.pdbx_seq_one_letter_code
_entity_poly.pdbx_strand_id
1 'polypeptide(L)'
;MIRTRWTIGEEHEVSPGNYATLLAEHFGWLLWSFETASGTYYGINKPADGQSHPIPAGVHQAFFGPTPYASIIVHGPEQYVLIHGKHVFATVKYREVGARFLTDVKQGAEIDPYVVDGKRIEVVVSSMPGERAFSKVVQDHGFIDMTGAVDMIGMVDLLRKK
;
A
#
# COMPACT_ATOMS: atom_id res chain seq x y z
N MET A 1 -12.18 -4.23 -13.15
CA MET A 1 -11.14 -3.55 -12.35
C MET A 1 -11.57 -2.11 -12.19
N ILE A 2 -11.88 -1.65 -10.97
CA ILE A 2 -12.28 -0.25 -10.75
C ILE A 2 -10.98 0.56 -10.65
N ARG A 3 -10.62 1.23 -11.74
CA ARG A 3 -9.43 2.08 -11.84
C ARG A 3 -9.63 3.36 -11.02
N THR A 4 -8.52 3.91 -10.53
CA THR A 4 -8.44 5.31 -10.12
C THR A 4 -8.86 6.21 -11.30
N ARG A 5 -9.46 7.37 -11.00
CA ARG A 5 -9.83 8.37 -12.02
C ARG A 5 -8.63 9.15 -12.57
N TRP A 6 -7.44 8.95 -12.03
CA TRP A 6 -6.23 9.69 -12.37
C TRP A 6 -5.51 9.07 -13.55
N THR A 7 -5.01 9.91 -14.44
CA THR A 7 -4.19 9.51 -15.58
C THR A 7 -2.72 9.56 -15.20
N ILE A 8 -1.89 8.72 -15.82
CA ILE A 8 -0.43 8.79 -15.63
C ILE A 8 0.08 10.16 -16.09
N GLY A 9 0.92 10.79 -15.26
CA GLY A 9 1.45 12.14 -15.45
C GLY A 9 0.52 13.26 -14.96
N GLU A 10 -0.68 12.94 -14.51
CA GLU A 10 -1.63 13.91 -13.98
C GLU A 10 -1.31 14.25 -12.52
N GLU A 11 -1.18 15.53 -12.25
CA GLU A 11 -0.89 16.08 -10.92
C GLU A 11 -2.16 16.66 -10.29
N HIS A 12 -2.35 16.40 -8.99
CA HIS A 12 -3.40 17.05 -8.20
C HIS A 12 -2.87 17.45 -6.82
N GLU A 13 -3.39 18.55 -6.29
CA GLU A 13 -3.17 18.93 -4.90
C GLU A 13 -4.03 18.04 -3.99
N VAL A 14 -3.40 17.25 -3.11
CA VAL A 14 -4.07 16.29 -2.21
C VAL A 14 -4.20 16.79 -0.78
N SER A 15 -3.48 17.86 -0.45
CA SER A 15 -3.53 18.63 0.81
C SER A 15 -2.84 19.97 0.57
N PRO A 16 -3.18 21.06 1.29
CA PRO A 16 -2.54 22.37 1.08
C PRO A 16 -1.02 22.30 0.98
N GLY A 17 -0.48 22.68 -0.18
CA GLY A 17 0.97 22.67 -0.46
C GLY A 17 1.58 21.29 -0.69
N ASN A 18 0.77 20.27 -0.98
CA ASN A 18 1.21 18.90 -1.25
C ASN A 18 0.52 18.36 -2.50
N TYR A 19 1.32 17.98 -3.48
CA TYR A 19 0.88 17.52 -4.78
C TYR A 19 1.20 16.05 -4.94
N ALA A 20 0.28 15.29 -5.52
CA ALA A 20 0.54 13.93 -5.91
C ALA A 20 0.45 13.79 -7.44
N THR A 21 1.27 12.92 -8.00
CA THR A 21 1.29 12.60 -9.43
C THR A 21 1.36 11.09 -9.61
N LEU A 22 0.46 10.52 -10.42
CA LEU A 22 0.53 9.11 -10.78
C LEU A 22 1.63 8.92 -11.84
N LEU A 23 2.72 8.22 -11.50
CA LEU A 23 3.87 8.07 -12.40
C LEU A 23 3.81 6.80 -13.24
N ALA A 24 3.29 5.70 -12.71
CA ALA A 24 3.25 4.42 -13.41
C ALA A 24 2.16 3.49 -12.88
N GLU A 25 1.74 2.56 -13.75
CA GLU A 25 0.94 1.39 -13.42
C GLU A 25 1.69 0.15 -13.94
N HIS A 26 1.93 -0.85 -13.08
CA HIS A 26 2.62 -2.08 -13.47
C HIS A 26 2.11 -3.27 -12.66
N PHE A 27 1.66 -4.34 -13.33
CA PHE A 27 1.00 -5.49 -12.69
C PHE A 27 -0.11 -5.11 -11.67
N GLY A 28 -0.83 -4.02 -11.92
CA GLY A 28 -1.86 -3.51 -11.00
C GLY A 28 -1.32 -2.86 -9.72
N TRP A 29 -0.01 -2.59 -9.63
CA TRP A 29 0.55 -1.63 -8.69
C TRP A 29 0.52 -0.23 -9.30
N LEU A 30 0.31 0.79 -8.46
CA LEU A 30 0.44 2.19 -8.85
C LEU A 30 1.62 2.83 -8.13
N LEU A 31 2.43 3.59 -8.88
CA LEU A 31 3.53 4.39 -8.35
C LEU A 31 3.12 5.86 -8.34
N TRP A 32 3.19 6.47 -7.17
CA TRP A 32 2.90 7.88 -6.93
C TRP A 32 4.16 8.64 -6.57
N SER A 33 4.27 9.86 -7.09
CA SER A 33 5.15 10.90 -6.55
C SER A 33 4.34 11.83 -5.66
N PHE A 34 4.93 12.28 -4.55
CA PHE A 34 4.37 13.28 -3.65
C PHE A 34 5.37 14.42 -3.52
N GLU A 35 5.02 15.60 -3.99
CA GLU A 35 5.82 16.81 -3.85
C GLU A 35 5.31 17.63 -2.66
N THR A 36 6.23 17.96 -1.75
CA THR A 36 5.96 18.69 -0.51
C THR A 36 7.03 19.76 -0.31
N ALA A 37 6.81 20.70 0.61
CA ALA A 37 7.83 21.68 1.00
C ALA A 37 9.13 21.04 1.53
N SER A 38 9.06 19.81 2.06
CA SER A 38 10.20 19.03 2.54
C SER A 38 10.91 18.19 1.48
N GLY A 39 10.36 18.12 0.26
CA GLY A 39 10.91 17.35 -0.85
C GLY A 39 9.93 16.35 -1.45
N THR A 40 10.46 15.45 -2.27
CA THR A 40 9.69 14.46 -3.04
C THR A 40 9.77 13.08 -2.40
N TYR A 41 8.61 12.44 -2.24
CA TYR A 41 8.47 11.07 -1.75
C TYR A 41 7.76 10.20 -2.78
N TYR A 42 8.02 8.89 -2.72
CA TYR A 42 7.37 7.93 -3.59
C TYR A 42 6.52 6.97 -2.76
N GLY A 43 5.33 6.65 -3.26
CA GLY A 43 4.44 5.66 -2.65
C GLY A 43 3.98 4.67 -3.72
N ILE A 44 4.08 3.37 -3.43
CA ILE A 44 3.61 2.32 -4.32
C ILE A 44 2.45 1.61 -3.64
N ASN A 45 1.33 1.35 -4.32
CA ASN A 45 0.18 0.70 -3.70
C ASN A 45 -0.58 -0.25 -4.62
N LYS A 46 -1.15 -1.31 -4.03
CA LYS A 46 -2.00 -2.28 -4.72
C LYS A 46 -3.12 -2.78 -3.80
N PRO A 47 -4.39 -2.69 -4.22
CA PRO A 47 -5.51 -3.18 -3.44
C PRO A 47 -5.66 -4.70 -3.54
N ALA A 48 -6.45 -5.27 -2.64
CA ALA A 48 -6.92 -6.64 -2.80
C ALA A 48 -7.80 -6.83 -4.05
N ASP A 49 -7.84 -8.07 -4.53
CA ASP A 49 -8.55 -8.48 -5.73
C ASP A 49 -10.01 -7.99 -5.72
N GLY A 50 -10.41 -7.35 -6.82
CA GLY A 50 -11.76 -6.83 -7.01
C GLY A 50 -12.05 -5.50 -6.30
N GLN A 51 -11.12 -4.97 -5.51
CA GLN A 51 -11.26 -3.67 -4.85
C GLN A 51 -10.70 -2.53 -5.71
N SER A 52 -11.17 -1.31 -5.45
CA SER A 52 -10.63 -0.10 -6.06
C SER A 52 -9.24 0.22 -5.50
N HIS A 53 -8.43 0.98 -6.23
CA HIS A 53 -7.19 1.49 -5.65
C HIS A 53 -7.48 2.47 -4.50
N PRO A 54 -6.70 2.42 -3.42
CA PRO A 54 -6.73 3.50 -2.45
C PRO A 54 -6.10 4.74 -3.08
N ILE A 55 -6.66 5.89 -2.75
CA ILE A 55 -6.26 7.19 -3.26
C ILE A 55 -5.42 7.93 -2.23
N PRO A 56 -4.41 8.70 -2.66
CA PRO A 56 -3.65 9.54 -1.75
C PRO A 56 -4.56 10.59 -1.11
N ALA A 57 -4.48 10.77 0.21
CA ALA A 57 -5.06 11.92 0.88
C ALA A 57 -4.07 12.53 1.87
N GLY A 58 -3.33 13.53 1.40
CA GLY A 58 -2.43 14.34 2.19
C GLY A 58 -0.97 13.92 2.23
N VAL A 59 -0.26 14.42 3.25
CA VAL A 59 1.20 14.33 3.39
C VAL A 59 1.59 12.95 3.93
N HIS A 60 2.75 12.44 3.52
CA HIS A 60 3.37 11.20 4.02
C HIS A 60 2.59 9.90 3.77
N GLN A 61 2.38 9.55 2.50
CA GLN A 61 1.90 8.22 2.07
C GLN A 61 0.57 7.78 2.70
N ALA A 62 -0.22 8.71 3.22
CA ALA A 62 -1.54 8.41 3.73
C ALA A 62 -2.47 8.10 2.54
N PHE A 63 -2.68 6.81 2.30
CA PHE A 63 -3.64 6.31 1.34
C PHE A 63 -4.96 6.00 2.05
N PHE A 64 -6.08 6.41 1.45
CA PHE A 64 -7.41 6.09 1.94
C PHE A 64 -8.17 5.32 0.86
N GLY A 65 -8.88 4.28 1.26
CA GLY A 65 -9.58 3.45 0.30
C GLY A 65 -10.02 2.11 0.86
N PRO A 66 -10.29 1.15 -0.03
CA PRO A 66 -10.82 -0.14 0.37
C PRO A 66 -9.69 -0.99 0.98
N THR A 67 -10.08 -1.93 1.85
CA THR A 67 -9.16 -2.76 2.61
C THR A 67 -9.46 -4.24 2.41
N PRO A 68 -8.44 -5.10 2.37
CA PRO A 68 -7.03 -4.78 2.57
C PRO A 68 -6.32 -4.27 1.31
N TYR A 69 -5.23 -3.53 1.50
CA TYR A 69 -4.30 -3.15 0.44
C TYR A 69 -2.85 -3.15 0.94
N ALA A 70 -1.91 -3.30 0.01
CA ALA A 70 -0.48 -3.22 0.25
C ALA A 70 0.07 -1.87 -0.21
N SER A 71 1.01 -1.33 0.56
CA SER A 71 1.86 -0.19 0.18
C SER A 71 3.32 -0.58 0.27
N ILE A 72 4.17 -0.05 -0.59
CA ILE A 72 5.63 -0.12 -0.44
C ILE A 72 6.13 1.27 -0.11
N ILE A 73 6.83 1.39 1.01
CA ILE A 73 7.51 2.60 1.43
C ILE A 73 8.99 2.42 1.10
N VAL A 74 9.54 3.35 0.32
CA VAL A 74 10.97 3.40 0.00
C VAL A 74 11.59 4.56 0.79
N HIS A 75 12.17 4.27 1.95
CA HIS A 75 12.80 5.27 2.81
C HIS A 75 14.30 5.02 2.91
N GLY A 76 15.11 5.84 2.23
CA GLY A 76 16.54 5.57 2.07
C GLY A 76 16.78 4.20 1.40
N PRO A 77 17.68 3.35 1.92
CA PRO A 77 17.91 2.00 1.41
C PRO A 77 16.88 0.97 1.90
N GLU A 78 16.04 1.32 2.89
CA GLU A 78 15.09 0.39 3.48
C GLU A 78 13.79 0.36 2.67
N GLN A 79 13.29 -0.85 2.44
CA GLN A 79 12.13 -1.13 1.60
C GLN A 79 11.28 -2.20 2.29
N TYR A 80 10.04 -1.84 2.61
CA TYR A 80 9.11 -2.76 3.26
C TYR A 80 7.71 -2.60 2.68
N VAL A 81 7.01 -3.73 2.59
CA VAL A 81 5.59 -3.77 2.28
C VAL A 81 4.82 -3.56 3.58
N LEU A 82 3.97 -2.55 3.64
CA LEU A 82 2.94 -2.37 4.66
C LEU A 82 1.60 -2.89 4.16
N ILE A 83 0.90 -3.66 5.00
CA ILE A 83 -0.49 -4.04 4.75
C ILE A 83 -1.41 -3.20 5.63
N HIS A 84 -2.44 -2.64 5.01
CA HIS A 84 -3.37 -1.70 5.65
C HIS A 84 -4.77 -2.30 5.84
N GLY A 85 -5.41 -1.91 6.94
CA GLY A 85 -6.79 -2.23 7.30
C GLY A 85 -7.68 -0.99 7.33
N LYS A 86 -8.99 -1.20 7.44
CA LYS A 86 -9.98 -0.10 7.43
C LYS A 86 -9.81 0.88 8.57
N HIS A 87 -9.28 0.41 9.69
CA HIS A 87 -9.15 1.19 10.90
C HIS A 87 -7.73 1.18 11.46
N VAL A 88 -7.51 2.02 12.45
CA VAL A 88 -6.25 2.11 13.19
C VAL A 88 -5.99 0.85 14.03
N PHE A 89 -4.75 0.69 14.48
CA PHE A 89 -4.31 -0.44 15.33
C PHE A 89 -4.62 -1.81 14.73
N ALA A 90 -4.15 -2.02 13.50
CA ALA A 90 -4.33 -3.28 12.80
C ALA A 90 -3.32 -4.34 13.28
N THR A 91 -3.79 -5.56 13.48
CA THR A 91 -2.96 -6.76 13.41
C THR A 91 -3.13 -7.37 12.04
N VAL A 92 -2.02 -7.69 11.38
CA VAL A 92 -2.02 -8.28 10.05
C VAL A 92 -1.52 -9.69 10.17
N LYS A 93 -2.26 -10.61 9.55
CA LYS A 93 -1.78 -11.94 9.25
C LYS A 93 -1.85 -12.18 7.75
N TYR A 94 -0.95 -12.99 7.23
CA TYR A 94 -1.00 -13.38 5.83
C TYR A 94 -0.62 -14.84 5.63
N ARG A 95 -0.95 -15.39 4.47
CA ARG A 95 -0.40 -16.65 3.99
C ARG A 95 -0.33 -16.64 2.48
N GLU A 96 0.59 -17.42 1.92
CA GLU A 96 0.53 -17.75 0.49
C GLU A 96 -0.73 -18.56 0.19
N VAL A 97 -1.37 -18.31 -0.95
CA VAL A 97 -2.57 -19.07 -1.36
C VAL A 97 -2.21 -20.55 -1.48
N GLY A 98 -2.96 -21.40 -0.77
CA GLY A 98 -2.70 -22.83 -0.67
C GLY A 98 -1.93 -23.25 0.59
N ALA A 99 -1.31 -22.31 1.31
CA ALA A 99 -0.71 -22.60 2.60
C ALA A 99 -1.80 -22.82 3.68
N ARG A 100 -1.49 -23.69 4.65
CA ARG A 100 -2.45 -24.06 5.71
C ARG A 100 -2.55 -23.01 6.81
N PHE A 101 -1.43 -22.42 7.21
CA PHE A 101 -1.33 -21.57 8.40
C PHE A 101 -1.09 -20.11 8.02
N LEU A 102 -1.64 -19.21 8.84
CA LEU A 102 -1.39 -17.78 8.76
C LEU A 102 -0.10 -17.44 9.53
N THR A 103 0.70 -16.55 8.94
CA THR A 103 1.88 -15.94 9.54
C THR A 103 1.48 -14.59 10.13
N ASP A 104 1.78 -14.37 11.40
CA ASP A 104 1.64 -13.07 12.04
C ASP A 104 2.70 -12.10 11.49
N VAL A 105 2.27 -10.94 11.03
CA VAL A 105 3.18 -9.83 10.73
C VAL A 105 3.46 -9.11 12.05
N LYS A 106 4.73 -8.97 12.43
CA LYS A 106 5.10 -8.28 13.68
C LYS A 106 4.56 -6.84 13.66
N GLN A 107 4.30 -6.32 14.86
CA GLN A 107 3.82 -4.95 15.07
C GLN A 107 4.78 -3.96 14.37
N GLY A 108 4.29 -3.26 13.35
CA GLY A 108 5.11 -2.56 12.35
C GLY A 108 4.72 -2.89 10.90
N ALA A 109 4.02 -4.02 10.68
CA ALA A 109 3.38 -4.44 9.43
C ALA A 109 4.32 -4.61 8.22
N GLU A 110 5.60 -4.88 8.44
CA GLU A 110 6.60 -5.00 7.39
C GLU A 110 6.68 -6.45 6.87
N ILE A 111 6.52 -6.61 5.56
CA ILE A 111 6.86 -7.84 4.84
C ILE A 111 7.99 -7.49 3.86
N ASP A 112 9.03 -8.32 3.83
CA ASP A 112 10.09 -8.18 2.84
C ASP A 112 9.50 -8.37 1.43
N PRO A 113 9.53 -7.34 0.56
CA PRO A 113 8.97 -7.42 -0.79
C PRO A 113 9.59 -8.56 -1.61
N TYR A 114 10.87 -8.89 -1.41
CA TYR A 114 11.55 -9.96 -2.15
C TYR A 114 11.08 -11.36 -1.73
N VAL A 115 10.50 -11.50 -0.54
CA VAL A 115 9.94 -12.79 -0.06
C VAL A 115 8.56 -13.05 -0.63
N VAL A 116 7.79 -11.99 -0.92
CA VAL A 116 6.41 -12.09 -1.39
C VAL A 116 6.23 -11.80 -2.87
N ASP A 117 7.20 -11.21 -3.55
CA ASP A 117 7.11 -10.94 -4.99
C ASP A 117 6.79 -12.21 -5.81
N GLY A 118 5.94 -12.05 -6.81
CA GLY A 118 5.43 -13.14 -7.65
C GLY A 118 4.45 -14.10 -6.97
N LYS A 119 4.14 -13.92 -5.68
CA LYS A 119 3.19 -14.75 -4.94
C LYS A 119 1.82 -14.09 -4.87
N ARG A 120 0.78 -14.92 -4.79
CA ARG A 120 -0.55 -14.46 -4.36
C ARG A 120 -0.72 -14.77 -2.88
N ILE A 121 -1.04 -13.76 -2.08
CA ILE A 121 -1.22 -13.90 -0.64
C ILE A 121 -2.68 -13.66 -0.26
N GLU A 122 -3.16 -14.40 0.72
CA GLU A 122 -4.35 -14.06 1.48
C GLU A 122 -3.92 -13.23 2.68
N VAL A 123 -4.59 -12.11 2.90
CA VAL A 123 -4.34 -11.20 4.01
C VAL A 123 -5.60 -11.09 4.86
N VAL A 124 -5.39 -11.14 6.17
CA VAL A 124 -6.42 -10.94 7.19
C VAL A 124 -5.96 -9.79 8.07
N VAL A 125 -6.75 -8.71 8.06
CA VAL A 125 -6.43 -7.50 8.80
C VAL A 125 -7.49 -7.29 9.87
N SER A 126 -7.09 -7.37 11.13
CA SER A 126 -7.98 -7.13 12.26
C SER A 126 -7.71 -5.74 12.83
N SER A 127 -8.67 -4.83 12.80
CA SER A 127 -8.48 -3.41 13.17
C SER A 127 -9.59 -2.89 14.11
N MET A 128 -9.35 -1.75 14.76
CA MET A 128 -10.28 -1.15 15.73
C MET A 128 -10.76 0.24 15.28
N PRO A 129 -12.08 0.49 15.21
CA PRO A 129 -12.61 1.82 14.93
C PRO A 129 -12.19 2.82 16.03
N GLY A 130 -11.49 3.89 15.65
CA GLY A 130 -10.76 4.78 16.55
C GLY A 130 -11.57 5.62 17.55
N GLU A 131 -12.90 5.56 17.55
CA GLU A 131 -13.72 6.42 18.42
C GLU A 131 -14.26 5.74 19.68
N ARG A 132 -14.17 4.41 19.81
CA ARG A 132 -14.62 3.69 21.01
C ARG A 132 -13.73 2.51 21.31
N ALA A 133 -12.88 2.65 22.33
CA ALA A 133 -11.91 1.65 22.81
C ALA A 133 -12.52 0.31 23.31
N PHE A 134 -13.84 0.07 23.12
CA PHE A 134 -14.54 -1.09 23.64
C PHE A 134 -15.59 -1.71 22.69
N SER A 135 -15.60 -1.40 21.40
CA SER A 135 -16.60 -1.99 20.50
C SER A 135 -16.01 -2.58 19.22
N LYS A 136 -15.90 -3.92 19.23
CA LYS A 136 -15.79 -4.85 18.11
C LYS A 136 -14.58 -4.65 17.18
N VAL A 137 -13.61 -5.56 17.29
CA VAL A 137 -12.59 -5.77 16.26
C VAL A 137 -13.29 -6.09 14.93
N VAL A 138 -12.95 -5.35 13.88
CA VAL A 138 -13.40 -5.62 12.52
C VAL A 138 -12.30 -6.39 11.81
N GLN A 139 -12.68 -7.44 11.08
CA GLN A 139 -11.76 -8.21 10.26
C GLN A 139 -12.07 -7.96 8.79
N ASP A 140 -11.08 -7.46 8.07
CA ASP A 140 -11.06 -7.40 6.62
C ASP A 140 -10.24 -8.59 6.09
N HIS A 141 -10.68 -9.14 4.97
CA HIS A 141 -10.01 -10.24 4.29
C HIS A 141 -9.92 -9.93 2.80
N GLY A 142 -8.81 -10.28 2.18
CA GLY A 142 -8.64 -10.15 0.75
C GLY A 142 -7.44 -10.93 0.24
N PHE A 143 -7.37 -11.05 -1.08
CA PHE A 143 -6.23 -11.64 -1.78
C PHE A 143 -5.46 -10.52 -2.48
N ILE A 144 -4.14 -10.55 -2.41
CA ILE A 144 -3.28 -9.61 -3.12
C ILE A 144 -2.30 -10.42 -3.94
N ASP A 145 -2.27 -10.19 -5.25
CA ASP A 145 -1.20 -10.65 -6.12
C ASP A 145 0.01 -9.71 -5.95
N MET A 146 1.12 -10.22 -5.46
CA MET A 146 2.32 -9.43 -5.17
C MET A 146 3.26 -9.34 -6.37
N THR A 147 2.91 -9.90 -7.53
CA THR A 147 3.71 -9.81 -8.76
C THR A 147 4.05 -8.35 -9.10
N GLY A 148 5.34 -8.10 -9.36
CA GLY A 148 5.84 -6.78 -9.76
C GLY A 148 6.16 -5.85 -8.60
N ALA A 149 6.10 -6.32 -7.34
CA ALA A 149 6.43 -5.51 -6.18
C ALA A 149 7.89 -5.02 -6.23
N VAL A 150 8.81 -5.91 -6.60
CA VAL A 150 10.25 -5.59 -6.73
C VAL A 150 10.54 -4.71 -7.94
N ASP A 151 9.84 -4.92 -9.06
CA ASP A 151 9.97 -4.06 -10.24
C ASP A 151 9.63 -2.60 -9.92
N MET A 152 8.56 -2.37 -9.16
CA MET A 152 8.12 -1.03 -8.78
C MET A 152 9.14 -0.31 -7.90
N ILE A 153 9.80 -1.03 -7.00
CA ILE A 153 10.92 -0.53 -6.21
C ILE A 153 12.07 -0.09 -7.14
N GLY A 154 12.43 -0.94 -8.10
CA GLY A 154 13.48 -0.62 -9.08
C GLY A 154 13.18 0.64 -9.88
N MET A 155 11.91 0.89 -10.21
CA MET A 155 11.48 2.15 -10.86
C MET A 155 11.72 3.38 -9.96
N VAL A 156 11.43 3.29 -8.65
CA VAL A 156 11.71 4.38 -7.70
C VAL A 156 13.20 4.67 -7.61
N ASP A 157 14.05 3.64 -7.55
CA ASP A 157 15.50 3.80 -7.48
C ASP A 157 16.07 4.50 -8.73
N LEU A 158 15.48 4.27 -9.91
CA LEU A 158 15.85 4.97 -11.14
C LEU A 158 15.43 6.44 -11.11
N LEU A 159 14.27 6.75 -10.52
CA LEU A 159 13.77 8.12 -10.40
C LEU A 159 14.61 8.95 -9.42
N ARG A 160 15.07 8.35 -8.31
CA ARG A 160 15.92 9.01 -7.31
C ARG A 160 17.34 9.35 -7.78
N LYS A 161 17.81 8.73 -8.86
CA LYS A 161 19.16 8.94 -9.41
C LYS A 161 19.24 10.05 -10.45
N LYS A 162 18.11 10.61 -10.86
CA LYS A 162 18.02 11.73 -11.81
C LYS A 162 18.01 13.05 -11.05
#